data_AF-A0A7T8BC27-F1
#
_entry.id   AF-A0A7T8BC27-F1
#
_cell.length_a   1.000
_cell.length_b   1.000
_cell.length_c   1.000
_cell.angle_alpha   90.00
_cell.angle_beta   90.00
_cell.angle_gamma   90.00
#
_symmetry.space_group_name_H-M   'P 1'
#
loop_
_entity.id
_entity.type
_entity.pdbx_description
1 polymer ?
#
loop_
_entity_poly.entity_id
_entity_poly.type
_entity_poly.pdbx_seq_one_letter_code
_entity_poly.pdbx_strand_id
1 'polypeptide(L)'
;MDTIKALSYYNEILINTSLYKYLTAIVSKTDVAEILDRIEYGSLIETTKAFLEDKNDTSVEGYTGRMLEKYRKYMGKTLDQSRKGIGNNLLVSSFTTFELFLGHLVTVYCGKFSRLYSDEQTGLSYSTLRQIKNDAALQDFFIESFIEKFTAFNFTEKISYVKKTLKLSYDDIWMFNGREYMYDINAIRNRIILSGDSPGIAEDDFYRYLNYLCSLIFKISAYSQAKYGIPFEWIDGTNFTFRFSHSDVL
;
A
#
# COMPACT_ATOMS: atom_id res chain seq x y z
N MET A 1 -8.38 19.30 16.30
CA MET A 1 -7.39 19.38 15.21
C MET A 1 -6.78 18.01 15.14
N ASP A 2 -7.09 17.27 14.09
CA ASP A 2 -6.84 15.83 14.09
C ASP A 2 -5.35 15.55 13.94
N THR A 3 -4.84 14.76 14.88
CA THR A 3 -3.46 14.28 14.86
C THR A 3 -3.34 13.16 13.83
N ILE A 4 -2.28 13.21 13.02
CA ILE A 4 -2.01 12.12 12.07
C ILE A 4 -1.21 11.03 12.78
N LYS A 5 -1.75 9.81 12.81
CA LYS A 5 -1.11 8.61 13.39
C LYS A 5 -0.01 8.05 12.48
N ALA A 6 1.07 8.81 12.30
CA ALA A 6 2.17 8.44 11.41
C ALA A 6 2.80 7.09 11.76
N LEU A 7 2.93 6.77 13.06
CA LEU A 7 3.45 5.49 13.51
C LEU A 7 2.63 4.30 12.99
N SER A 8 1.29 4.42 12.92
CA SER A 8 0.41 3.35 12.43
C SER A 8 0.72 3.02 10.97
N TYR A 9 0.71 4.03 10.10
CA TYR A 9 1.01 3.84 8.67
C TYR A 9 2.44 3.32 8.46
N TYR A 10 3.41 3.83 9.23
CA TYR A 10 4.79 3.37 9.17
C TYR A 10 4.93 1.89 9.57
N ASN A 11 4.29 1.48 10.67
CA ASN A 11 4.30 0.11 11.15
C ASN A 11 3.55 -0.87 10.23
N GLU A 12 2.44 -0.43 9.64
CA GLU A 12 1.71 -1.20 8.62
C GLU A 12 2.57 -1.48 7.38
N ILE A 13 3.44 -0.55 6.98
CA ILE A 13 4.39 -0.81 5.89
C ILE A 13 5.52 -1.72 6.37
N LEU A 14 6.05 -1.51 7.58
CA LEU A 14 7.12 -2.33 8.12
C LEU A 14 6.70 -3.79 8.37
N ILE A 15 5.46 -4.04 8.79
CA ILE A 15 5.01 -5.42 9.06
C ILE A 15 5.06 -6.29 7.80
N ASN A 16 4.95 -5.68 6.61
CA ASN A 16 5.10 -6.38 5.34
C ASN A 16 6.51 -6.96 5.14
N THR A 17 7.55 -6.44 5.81
CA THR A 17 8.88 -7.07 5.82
C THR A 17 8.85 -8.44 6.49
N SER A 18 8.19 -8.52 7.65
CA SER A 18 8.03 -9.76 8.42
C SER A 18 7.10 -10.73 7.70
N LEU A 19 5.96 -10.24 7.19
CA LEU A 19 5.03 -11.07 6.42
C LEU A 19 5.70 -11.66 5.19
N TYR A 20 6.52 -10.88 4.46
CA TYR A 20 7.27 -11.40 3.32
C TYR A 20 8.16 -12.56 3.71
N LYS A 21 8.94 -12.43 4.80
CA LYS A 21 9.81 -13.51 5.30
C LYS A 21 9.00 -14.74 5.70
N TYR A 22 7.94 -14.56 6.48
CA TYR A 22 7.11 -15.67 6.96
C TYR A 22 6.40 -16.39 5.81
N LEU A 23 5.73 -15.66 4.93
CA LEU A 23 5.00 -16.23 3.80
C LEU A 23 5.95 -16.92 2.83
N THR A 24 7.09 -16.30 2.51
CA THR A 24 8.10 -16.92 1.64
C THR A 24 8.65 -18.19 2.27
N ALA A 25 8.94 -18.19 3.58
CA ALA A 25 9.42 -19.38 4.29
C ALA A 25 8.37 -20.50 4.31
N ILE A 26 7.10 -20.18 4.57
CA ILE A 26 5.99 -21.15 4.58
C ILE A 26 5.82 -21.78 3.20
N VAL A 27 5.67 -20.97 2.15
CA VAL A 27 5.44 -21.45 0.77
C VAL A 27 6.66 -22.20 0.21
N SER A 28 7.85 -22.01 0.79
CA SER A 28 9.06 -22.74 0.42
C SER A 28 9.19 -24.13 1.08
N LYS A 29 8.33 -24.48 2.04
CA LYS A 29 8.36 -25.81 2.67
C LYS A 29 7.69 -26.85 1.78
N THR A 30 8.40 -27.95 1.53
CA THR A 30 7.92 -29.10 0.75
C THR A 30 6.58 -29.61 1.26
N ASP A 31 6.42 -29.65 2.59
CA ASP A 31 5.23 -30.18 3.26
C ASP A 31 3.98 -29.31 3.04
N VAL A 32 4.11 -28.03 2.67
CA VAL A 32 2.94 -27.16 2.44
C VAL A 32 2.19 -27.56 1.17
N ALA A 33 2.92 -27.96 0.13
CA ALA A 33 2.30 -28.52 -1.07
C ALA A 33 1.55 -29.81 -0.75
N GLU A 34 2.12 -30.68 0.09
CA GLU A 34 1.50 -31.94 0.52
C GLU A 34 0.31 -31.72 1.45
N ILE A 35 0.37 -30.74 2.35
CA ILE A 35 -0.73 -30.36 3.23
C ILE A 35 -1.90 -29.82 2.40
N LEU A 36 -1.64 -28.97 1.41
CA LEU A 36 -2.67 -28.47 0.51
C LEU A 36 -3.25 -29.59 -0.37
N ASP A 37 -2.41 -30.51 -0.88
CA ASP A 37 -2.86 -31.71 -1.61
C ASP A 37 -3.86 -32.51 -0.75
N ARG A 38 -3.55 -32.69 0.53
CA ARG A 38 -4.38 -33.44 1.48
C ARG A 38 -5.67 -32.72 1.87
N ILE A 39 -5.62 -31.40 2.11
CA ILE A 39 -6.78 -30.62 2.56
C ILE A 39 -7.77 -30.38 1.41
N GLU A 40 -7.27 -29.95 0.25
CA GLU A 40 -8.14 -29.59 -0.89
C GLU A 40 -8.67 -30.81 -1.64
N TYR A 41 -7.87 -31.88 -1.75
CA TYR A 41 -8.18 -33.00 -2.64
C TYR A 41 -8.38 -34.33 -1.93
N GLY A 42 -8.06 -34.45 -0.63
CA GLY A 42 -8.29 -35.68 0.14
C GLY A 42 -9.73 -36.19 0.01
N SER A 43 -10.71 -35.29 0.15
CA SER A 43 -12.13 -35.62 -0.01
C SER A 43 -12.53 -35.95 -1.45
N LEU A 44 -11.94 -35.27 -2.45
CA LEU A 44 -12.19 -35.52 -3.87
C LEU A 44 -11.65 -36.89 -4.29
N ILE A 45 -10.48 -37.28 -3.78
CA ILE A 45 -9.85 -38.58 -3.99
C ILE A 45 -10.69 -39.68 -3.37
N GLU A 46 -11.13 -39.51 -2.13
CA GLU A 46 -11.99 -40.49 -1.46
C GLU A 46 -13.33 -40.65 -2.17
N THR A 47 -13.96 -39.54 -2.58
CA THR A 47 -15.23 -39.56 -3.34
C THR A 47 -15.07 -40.25 -4.70
N THR A 48 -13.97 -39.96 -5.42
CA THR A 48 -13.69 -40.56 -6.72
C THR A 48 -13.39 -42.06 -6.59
N LYS A 49 -12.65 -42.48 -5.56
CA LYS A 49 -12.40 -43.90 -5.27
C LYS A 49 -13.69 -44.65 -4.94
N ALA A 50 -14.51 -44.09 -4.05
CA ALA A 50 -15.78 -44.69 -3.65
C ALA A 50 -16.74 -44.89 -4.83
N PHE A 51 -16.80 -43.93 -5.76
CA PHE A 51 -17.63 -44.03 -6.97
C PHE A 51 -17.15 -45.09 -7.97
N LEU A 52 -15.86 -45.43 -7.95
CA LEU A 52 -15.22 -46.30 -8.94
C LEU A 52 -14.98 -47.72 -8.43
N GLU A 53 -14.84 -47.94 -7.12
CA GLU A 53 -14.84 -49.27 -6.49
C GLU A 53 -16.16 -50.02 -6.75
N ASP A 54 -17.26 -49.30 -6.92
CA ASP A 54 -18.59 -49.85 -7.25
C ASP A 54 -18.66 -50.45 -8.69
N LYS A 55 -17.60 -50.30 -9.51
CA LYS A 55 -17.58 -50.73 -10.93
C LYS A 55 -16.51 -51.75 -11.33
N ASN A 56 -15.65 -52.19 -10.41
CA ASN A 56 -14.70 -53.30 -10.60
C ASN A 56 -13.82 -53.20 -11.88
N ASP A 57 -13.39 -51.99 -12.25
CA ASP A 57 -12.68 -51.72 -13.51
C ASP A 57 -11.20 -51.35 -13.26
N THR A 58 -10.26 -52.10 -13.84
CA THR A 58 -8.80 -51.86 -13.72
C THR A 58 -8.34 -50.59 -14.44
N SER A 59 -9.21 -49.94 -15.23
CA SER A 59 -8.99 -48.63 -15.83
C SER A 59 -9.04 -47.46 -14.82
N VAL A 60 -9.56 -47.71 -13.61
CA VAL A 60 -9.82 -46.73 -12.54
C VAL A 60 -8.56 -46.21 -11.87
N GLU A 61 -7.59 -47.08 -11.57
CA GLU A 61 -6.32 -46.64 -10.95
C GLU A 61 -5.55 -45.72 -11.92
N GLY A 62 -5.53 -46.07 -13.21
CA GLY A 62 -4.90 -45.25 -14.24
C GLY A 62 -5.61 -43.92 -14.48
N TYR A 63 -6.95 -43.87 -14.40
CA TYR A 63 -7.70 -42.62 -14.52
C TYR A 63 -7.52 -41.71 -13.30
N THR A 64 -7.63 -42.26 -12.09
CA THR A 64 -7.41 -41.55 -10.82
C THR A 64 -5.97 -41.02 -10.74
N GLY A 65 -4.97 -41.81 -11.15
CA GLY A 65 -3.57 -41.40 -11.22
C GLY A 65 -3.34 -40.22 -12.18
N ARG A 66 -3.94 -40.24 -13.38
CA ARG A 66 -3.83 -39.13 -14.35
C ARG A 66 -4.51 -37.85 -13.88
N MET A 67 -5.68 -37.95 -13.24
CA MET A 67 -6.37 -36.79 -12.66
C MET A 67 -5.52 -36.17 -11.55
N LEU A 68 -5.02 -36.99 -10.62
CA LEU A 68 -4.11 -36.56 -9.56
C LEU A 68 -2.86 -35.85 -10.09
N GLU A 69 -2.22 -36.42 -11.11
CA GLU A 69 -1.04 -35.82 -11.73
C GLU A 69 -1.34 -34.46 -12.37
N LYS A 70 -2.50 -34.33 -13.04
CA LYS A 70 -2.96 -33.06 -13.62
C LYS A 70 -3.23 -32.01 -12.54
N TYR A 71 -3.84 -32.39 -11.42
CA TYR A 71 -4.09 -31.49 -10.29
C TYR A 71 -2.81 -31.07 -9.58
N ARG A 72 -1.90 -32.00 -9.30
CA ARG A 72 -0.59 -31.68 -8.71
C ARG A 72 0.20 -30.72 -9.59
N LYS A 73 0.17 -30.91 -10.91
CA LYS A 73 0.79 -29.98 -11.87
C LYS A 73 0.12 -28.60 -11.86
N TYR A 74 -1.20 -28.53 -11.69
CA TYR A 74 -1.92 -27.27 -11.53
C TYR A 74 -1.53 -26.57 -10.20
N MET A 75 -1.55 -27.30 -9.09
CA MET A 75 -1.16 -26.79 -7.78
C MET A 75 0.29 -26.30 -7.72
N GLY A 76 1.23 -27.04 -8.31
CA GLY A 76 2.62 -26.59 -8.43
C GLY A 76 2.72 -25.24 -9.15
N LYS A 77 1.94 -25.03 -10.22
CA LYS A 77 1.86 -23.73 -10.90
C LYS A 77 1.25 -22.63 -10.03
N THR A 78 0.16 -22.94 -9.32
CA THR A 78 -0.50 -21.99 -8.42
C THR A 78 0.42 -21.57 -7.27
N LEU A 79 1.17 -22.51 -6.69
CA LEU A 79 2.16 -22.24 -5.65
C LEU A 79 3.33 -21.42 -6.19
N ASP A 80 3.84 -21.72 -7.37
CA ASP A 80 4.90 -20.93 -8.02
C ASP A 80 4.43 -19.51 -8.33
N GLN A 81 3.19 -19.34 -8.80
CA GLN A 81 2.58 -18.03 -9.01
C GLN A 81 2.39 -17.28 -7.70
N SER A 82 1.93 -17.97 -6.65
CA SER A 82 1.75 -17.38 -5.32
C SER A 82 3.09 -16.94 -4.75
N ARG A 83 4.14 -17.75 -4.88
CA ARG A 83 5.50 -17.43 -4.46
C ARG A 83 6.04 -16.18 -5.15
N LYS A 84 5.80 -16.04 -6.46
CA LYS A 84 6.16 -14.84 -7.23
C LYS A 84 5.30 -13.63 -6.83
N GLY A 85 4.04 -13.85 -6.47
CA GLY A 85 3.05 -12.83 -6.14
C GLY A 85 3.11 -12.28 -4.71
N ILE A 86 3.74 -12.97 -3.75
CA ILE A 86 3.81 -12.52 -2.34
C ILE A 86 4.38 -11.10 -2.25
N GLY A 87 5.56 -10.86 -2.82
CA GLY A 87 6.20 -9.55 -2.78
C GLY A 87 5.36 -8.47 -3.47
N ASN A 88 4.70 -8.81 -4.57
CA ASN A 88 3.85 -7.89 -5.31
C ASN A 88 2.60 -7.49 -4.50
N ASN A 89 1.92 -8.46 -3.90
CA ASN A 89 0.72 -8.21 -3.09
C ASN A 89 1.05 -7.36 -1.85
N LEU A 90 2.16 -7.66 -1.19
CA LEU A 90 2.63 -6.90 -0.04
C LEU A 90 3.04 -5.47 -0.43
N LEU A 91 3.67 -5.27 -1.61
CA LEU A 91 3.95 -3.91 -2.10
C LEU A 91 2.70 -3.14 -2.48
N VAL A 92 1.72 -3.78 -3.12
CA VAL A 92 0.43 -3.14 -3.41
C VAL A 92 -0.22 -2.68 -2.11
N SER A 93 -0.25 -3.54 -1.09
CA SER A 93 -0.73 -3.17 0.25
C SER A 93 0.04 -1.97 0.82
N SER A 94 1.38 -1.97 0.75
CA SER A 94 2.18 -0.84 1.23
C SER A 94 1.94 0.46 0.45
N PHE A 95 1.75 0.39 -0.87
CA PHE A 95 1.38 1.57 -1.66
C PHE A 95 0.01 2.11 -1.24
N THR A 96 -0.96 1.23 -1.01
CA THR A 96 -2.28 1.62 -0.50
C THR A 96 -2.17 2.29 0.87
N THR A 97 -1.42 1.72 1.83
CA THR A 97 -1.18 2.34 3.14
C THR A 97 -0.54 3.73 3.01
N PHE A 98 0.43 3.90 2.11
CA PHE A 98 1.04 5.20 1.86
C PHE A 98 0.08 6.20 1.21
N GLU A 99 -0.75 5.78 0.25
CA GLU A 99 -1.79 6.64 -0.33
C GLU A 99 -2.82 7.08 0.71
N LEU A 100 -3.19 6.20 1.66
CA LEU A 100 -4.07 6.54 2.79
C LEU A 100 -3.42 7.59 3.70
N PHE A 101 -2.12 7.46 3.98
CA PHE A 101 -1.37 8.49 4.71
C PHE A 101 -1.41 9.85 3.99
N LEU A 102 -1.19 9.89 2.67
CA LEU A 102 -1.29 11.13 1.89
C LEU A 102 -2.71 11.71 1.91
N GLY A 103 -3.74 10.87 1.83
CA GLY A 103 -5.14 11.29 1.96
C GLY A 103 -5.39 11.96 3.30
N HIS A 104 -5.00 11.32 4.40
CA HIS A 104 -5.16 11.87 5.75
C HIS A 104 -4.36 13.17 5.94
N LEU A 105 -3.13 13.24 5.41
CA LEU A 105 -2.34 14.47 5.39
C LEU A 105 -3.13 15.62 4.75
N VAL A 106 -3.63 15.38 3.54
CA VAL A 106 -4.37 16.39 2.78
C VAL A 106 -5.65 16.81 3.51
N THR A 107 -6.38 15.89 4.14
CA THR A 107 -7.54 16.20 5.00
C THR A 107 -7.17 17.20 6.09
N VAL A 108 -6.11 16.94 6.84
CA VAL A 108 -5.66 17.81 7.94
C VAL A 108 -5.19 19.18 7.41
N TYR A 109 -4.48 19.21 6.28
CA TYR A 109 -4.07 20.45 5.65
C TYR A 109 -5.28 21.28 5.18
N CYS A 110 -6.29 20.67 4.55
CA CYS A 110 -7.53 21.33 4.16
C CYS A 110 -8.28 21.90 5.39
N GLY A 111 -8.38 21.11 6.46
CA GLY A 111 -8.96 21.57 7.72
C GLY A 111 -8.21 22.75 8.37
N LYS A 112 -6.87 22.75 8.28
CA LYS A 112 -6.03 23.82 8.85
C LYS A 112 -5.95 25.06 7.96
N PHE A 113 -5.95 24.90 6.65
CA PHE A 113 -5.67 25.94 5.68
C PHE A 113 -6.80 26.04 4.66
N SER A 114 -7.83 26.82 4.97
CA SER A 114 -8.99 27.01 4.08
C SER A 114 -8.63 27.63 2.71
N ARG A 115 -7.44 28.22 2.57
CA ARG A 115 -6.92 28.66 1.28
C ARG A 115 -6.61 27.50 0.31
N LEU A 116 -6.53 26.26 0.79
CA LEU A 116 -6.33 25.11 -0.08
C LEU A 116 -7.58 24.78 -0.90
N TYR A 117 -8.75 25.25 -0.47
CA TYR A 117 -9.96 25.27 -1.30
C TYR A 117 -9.96 26.42 -2.34
N SER A 118 -9.04 27.39 -2.20
CA SER A 118 -9.18 28.72 -2.79
C SER A 118 -8.35 28.99 -4.04
N ASP A 119 -7.70 28.01 -4.66
CA ASP A 119 -6.95 28.26 -5.89
C ASP A 119 -7.57 27.58 -7.12
N GLU A 120 -8.01 28.44 -8.04
CA GLU A 120 -8.35 28.27 -9.47
C GLU A 120 -9.37 27.20 -9.89
N GLN A 121 -9.58 26.13 -9.12
CA GLN A 121 -10.43 24.99 -9.52
C GLN A 121 -11.89 25.08 -9.06
N THR A 122 -12.20 25.88 -8.04
CA THR A 122 -13.55 25.98 -7.46
C THR A 122 -14.30 27.26 -7.85
N GLY A 123 -13.59 28.30 -8.30
CA GLY A 123 -14.18 29.59 -8.70
C GLY A 123 -14.85 30.37 -7.55
N LEU A 124 -14.59 30.00 -6.29
CA LEU A 124 -15.27 30.57 -5.13
C LEU A 124 -14.66 31.91 -4.71
N SER A 125 -15.51 32.88 -4.41
CA SER A 125 -15.10 34.20 -3.92
C SER A 125 -14.57 34.14 -2.49
N TYR A 126 -13.73 35.12 -2.11
CA TYR A 126 -13.16 35.23 -0.76
C TYR A 126 -14.25 35.35 0.34
N SER A 127 -15.37 36.01 0.06
CA SER A 127 -16.49 36.13 1.00
C SER A 127 -17.18 34.78 1.21
N THR A 128 -17.35 33.99 0.14
CA THR A 128 -17.86 32.61 0.23
C THR A 128 -16.93 31.78 1.11
N LEU A 129 -15.62 31.79 0.85
CA LEU A 129 -14.62 31.06 1.64
C LEU A 129 -14.64 31.42 3.14
N ARG A 130 -14.96 32.67 3.47
CA ARG A 130 -15.13 33.11 4.86
C ARG A 130 -16.41 32.55 5.51
N GLN A 131 -17.50 32.39 4.75
CA GLN A 131 -18.70 31.69 5.21
C GLN A 131 -18.42 30.19 5.42
N ILE A 132 -17.74 29.53 4.48
CA ILE A 132 -17.32 28.11 4.62
C ILE A 132 -16.54 27.91 5.91
N LYS A 133 -15.58 28.81 6.22
CA LYS A 133 -14.75 28.70 7.42
C LYS A 133 -15.54 28.81 8.74
N ASN A 134 -16.67 29.51 8.73
CA ASN A 134 -17.47 29.76 9.92
C ASN A 134 -18.61 28.74 10.09
N ASP A 135 -18.78 27.83 9.13
CA ASP A 135 -19.79 26.77 9.14
C ASP A 135 -19.08 25.41 9.06
N ALA A 136 -19.04 24.69 10.17
CA ALA A 136 -18.35 23.41 10.27
C ALA A 136 -18.90 22.37 9.28
N ALA A 137 -20.24 22.31 9.11
CA ALA A 137 -20.86 21.35 8.20
C ALA A 137 -20.51 21.64 6.74
N LEU A 138 -20.47 22.93 6.40
CA LEU A 138 -20.07 23.34 5.06
C LEU A 138 -18.58 23.09 4.82
N GLN A 139 -17.73 23.36 5.82
CA GLN A 139 -16.30 23.03 5.77
C GLN A 139 -16.06 21.53 5.55
N ASP A 140 -16.76 20.68 6.29
CA ASP A 140 -16.65 19.22 6.18
C ASP A 140 -17.09 18.74 4.78
N PHE A 141 -18.19 19.26 4.24
CA PHE A 141 -18.64 18.95 2.88
C PHE A 141 -17.58 19.27 1.81
N PHE A 142 -16.90 20.41 1.95
CA PHE A 142 -15.83 20.79 1.02
C PHE A 142 -14.57 19.94 1.19
N ILE A 143 -14.23 19.55 2.42
CA ILE A 143 -13.15 18.59 2.69
C ILE A 143 -13.46 17.26 2.01
N GLU A 144 -14.65 16.71 2.25
CA GLU A 144 -15.06 15.41 1.68
C GLU A 144 -15.02 15.43 0.15
N SER A 145 -15.65 16.43 -0.46
CA SER A 145 -15.66 16.60 -1.93
C SER A 145 -14.24 16.74 -2.50
N PHE A 146 -13.35 17.40 -1.75
CA PHE A 146 -11.97 17.56 -2.13
C PHE A 146 -11.20 16.23 -2.02
N ILE A 147 -11.38 15.50 -0.93
CA ILE A 147 -10.74 14.21 -0.69
C ILE A 147 -11.21 13.15 -1.68
N GLU A 148 -12.47 13.19 -2.10
CA GLU A 148 -12.99 12.31 -3.16
C GLU A 148 -12.23 12.53 -4.48
N LYS A 149 -12.05 13.80 -4.89
CA LYS A 149 -11.25 14.15 -6.08
C LYS A 149 -9.79 13.71 -5.93
N PHE A 150 -9.18 13.98 -4.77
CA PHE A 150 -7.80 13.58 -4.51
C PHE A 150 -7.63 12.06 -4.53
N THR A 151 -8.63 11.30 -4.06
CA THR A 151 -8.60 9.84 -4.06
C THR A 151 -8.61 9.26 -5.47
N ALA A 152 -9.34 9.91 -6.39
CA ALA A 152 -9.41 9.53 -7.81
C ALA A 152 -8.11 9.77 -8.58
N PHE A 153 -7.20 10.61 -8.07
CA PHE A 153 -5.90 10.84 -8.69
C PHE A 153 -5.05 9.57 -8.72
N ASN A 154 -4.31 9.40 -9.81
CA ASN A 154 -3.25 8.40 -9.87
C ASN A 154 -2.08 8.80 -8.93
N PHE A 155 -1.15 7.86 -8.70
CA PHE A 155 -0.07 8.06 -7.74
C PHE A 155 0.79 9.30 -8.04
N THR A 156 1.15 9.50 -9.31
CA THR A 156 1.93 10.66 -9.77
C THR A 156 1.19 11.98 -9.54
N GLU A 157 -0.11 12.01 -9.82
CA GLU A 157 -0.97 13.16 -9.58
C GLU A 157 -1.08 13.49 -8.08
N LYS A 158 -1.24 12.47 -7.21
CA LYS A 158 -1.28 12.64 -5.76
C LYS A 158 0.00 13.30 -5.22
N ILE A 159 1.15 12.79 -5.62
CA ILE A 159 2.45 13.34 -5.19
C ILE A 159 2.66 14.76 -5.73
N SER A 160 2.36 14.98 -7.01
CA SER A 160 2.50 16.31 -7.63
C SER A 160 1.59 17.35 -6.95
N TYR A 161 0.37 16.94 -6.60
CA TYR A 161 -0.57 17.76 -5.84
C TYR A 161 0.00 18.09 -4.45
N VAL A 162 0.44 17.09 -3.70
CA VAL A 162 1.04 17.28 -2.36
C VAL A 162 2.25 18.21 -2.42
N LYS A 163 3.15 18.04 -3.40
CA LYS A 163 4.31 18.93 -3.65
C LYS A 163 3.87 20.38 -3.87
N LYS A 164 2.97 20.61 -4.84
CA LYS A 164 2.56 21.96 -5.29
C LYS A 164 1.71 22.67 -4.24
N THR A 165 0.63 22.03 -3.81
CA THR A 165 -0.41 22.63 -2.97
C THR A 165 0.08 22.85 -1.55
N LEU A 166 0.76 21.86 -0.97
CA LEU A 166 1.23 21.94 0.41
C LEU A 166 2.60 22.64 0.50
N LYS A 167 3.16 23.11 -0.63
CA LYS A 167 4.47 23.78 -0.74
C LYS A 167 5.56 23.03 0.05
N LEU A 168 5.59 21.71 -0.12
CA LEU A 168 6.65 20.84 0.42
C LEU A 168 7.87 20.98 -0.52
N SER A 169 8.68 22.02 -0.29
CA SER A 169 9.72 22.49 -1.21
C SER A 169 11.13 22.01 -0.87
N TYR A 170 11.28 21.05 0.06
CA TYR A 170 12.58 20.40 0.26
C TYR A 170 12.69 19.25 -0.74
N ASP A 171 13.55 19.43 -1.74
CA ASP A 171 13.84 18.43 -2.76
C ASP A 171 14.24 17.08 -2.10
N ASP A 172 14.94 17.15 -0.97
CA ASP A 172 15.41 16.04 -0.14
C ASP A 172 14.29 15.12 0.36
N ILE A 173 13.06 15.64 0.50
CA ILE A 173 11.88 14.84 0.89
C ILE A 173 11.64 13.75 -0.14
N TRP A 174 11.75 14.13 -1.42
CA TRP A 174 11.35 13.31 -2.55
C TRP A 174 12.51 12.56 -3.19
N MET A 175 13.72 12.74 -2.68
CA MET A 175 14.96 12.21 -3.24
C MET A 175 15.60 11.12 -2.35
N PHE A 176 16.18 10.12 -3.01
CA PHE A 176 17.08 9.12 -2.43
C PHE A 176 18.24 8.85 -3.36
N ASN A 177 19.48 8.99 -2.86
CA ASN A 177 20.70 8.78 -3.64
C ASN A 177 20.66 9.49 -5.01
N GLY A 178 20.11 10.71 -5.07
CA GLY A 178 20.03 11.50 -6.30
C GLY A 178 18.91 11.12 -7.28
N ARG A 179 17.98 10.24 -6.89
CA ARG A 179 16.79 9.88 -7.70
C ARG A 179 15.50 10.20 -6.96
N GLU A 180 14.48 10.64 -7.70
CA GLU A 180 13.14 10.84 -7.10
C GLU A 180 12.46 9.50 -6.81
N TYR A 181 12.01 9.31 -5.57
CA TYR A 181 11.26 8.12 -5.14
C TYR A 181 10.06 7.82 -6.05
N MET A 182 9.42 8.86 -6.60
CA MET A 182 8.17 8.75 -7.34
C MET A 182 8.31 7.98 -8.66
N TYR A 183 9.42 8.17 -9.39
CA TYR A 183 9.61 7.46 -10.66
C TYR A 183 9.81 5.96 -10.44
N ASP A 184 10.62 5.60 -9.44
CA ASP A 184 10.87 4.22 -9.08
C ASP A 184 9.57 3.54 -8.59
N ILE A 185 8.80 4.21 -7.71
CA ILE A 185 7.52 3.69 -7.18
C ILE A 185 6.46 3.53 -8.28
N ASN A 186 6.31 4.52 -9.16
CA ASN A 186 5.30 4.45 -10.21
C ASN A 186 5.63 3.37 -11.25
N ALA A 187 6.91 3.21 -11.60
CA ALA A 187 7.36 2.17 -12.51
C ALA A 187 7.08 0.76 -11.95
N ILE A 188 7.39 0.52 -10.67
CA ILE A 188 7.12 -0.78 -10.06
C ILE A 188 5.61 -1.03 -9.90
N ARG A 189 4.83 -0.02 -9.51
CA ARG A 189 3.37 -0.13 -9.36
C ARG A 189 2.71 -0.49 -10.68
N ASN A 190 3.07 0.20 -11.75
CA ASN A 190 2.56 -0.11 -13.09
C ASN A 190 3.00 -1.51 -13.55
N ARG A 191 4.25 -1.88 -13.27
CA ARG A 191 4.74 -3.23 -13.58
C ARG A 191 3.96 -4.32 -12.84
N ILE A 192 3.58 -4.10 -11.58
CA ILE A 192 2.83 -5.09 -10.78
C ILE A 192 1.35 -5.16 -11.17
N ILE A 193 0.73 -4.00 -11.44
CA ILE A 193 -0.72 -3.91 -11.66
C ILE A 193 -1.11 -4.23 -13.11
N LEU A 194 -0.28 -3.87 -14.10
CA LEU A 194 -0.64 -3.99 -15.52
C LEU A 194 -0.14 -5.28 -16.18
N SER A 195 0.79 -6.00 -15.56
CA SER A 195 1.23 -7.29 -16.07
C SER A 195 0.21 -8.37 -15.72
N GLY A 196 -0.43 -8.96 -16.74
CA GLY A 196 -1.32 -10.12 -16.56
C GLY A 196 -0.62 -11.33 -15.92
N ASP A 197 0.72 -11.35 -15.94
CA ASP A 197 1.57 -12.27 -15.20
C ASP A 197 2.22 -11.53 -14.04
N SER A 198 2.03 -11.96 -12.79
CA SER A 198 2.67 -11.36 -11.60
C SER A 198 4.20 -11.58 -11.69
N PRO A 199 5.00 -10.57 -12.10
CA PRO A 199 6.42 -10.75 -12.32
C PRO A 199 7.06 -10.80 -10.95
N GLY A 200 7.81 -11.86 -10.65
CA GLY A 200 8.51 -11.96 -9.37
C GLY A 200 9.36 -10.71 -9.12
N ILE A 201 9.24 -10.11 -7.95
CA ILE A 201 10.10 -9.01 -7.53
C ILE A 201 11.32 -9.59 -6.80
N ALA A 202 12.51 -9.05 -7.11
CA ALA A 202 13.71 -9.37 -6.35
C ALA A 202 13.54 -8.92 -4.88
N GLU A 203 14.07 -9.70 -3.95
CA GLU A 203 13.97 -9.42 -2.52
C GLU A 203 14.57 -8.06 -2.14
N ASP A 204 15.72 -7.70 -2.71
CA ASP A 204 16.35 -6.40 -2.50
C ASP A 204 15.49 -5.24 -3.00
N ASP A 205 14.82 -5.42 -4.14
CA ASP A 205 13.89 -4.44 -4.68
C ASP A 205 12.68 -4.28 -3.75
N PHE A 206 12.13 -5.39 -3.26
CA PHE A 206 11.02 -5.39 -2.29
C PHE A 206 11.36 -4.57 -1.04
N TYR A 207 12.49 -4.85 -0.39
CA TYR A 207 12.90 -4.10 0.80
C TYR A 207 13.23 -2.65 0.49
N ARG A 208 13.82 -2.36 -0.68
CA ARG A 208 14.11 -0.98 -1.10
C ARG A 208 12.82 -0.17 -1.22
N TYR A 209 11.78 -0.70 -1.84
CA TYR A 209 10.51 0.03 -1.98
C TYR A 209 9.80 0.24 -0.64
N LEU A 210 9.81 -0.73 0.28
CA LEU A 210 9.27 -0.53 1.62
C LEU A 210 10.00 0.60 2.36
N ASN A 211 11.34 0.60 2.29
CA ASN A 211 12.15 1.66 2.88
C ASN A 211 11.84 3.03 2.27
N TYR A 212 11.63 3.11 0.95
CA TYR A 212 11.24 4.35 0.27
C TYR A 212 9.95 4.93 0.86
N LEU A 213 8.91 4.12 1.02
CA LEU A 213 7.63 4.56 1.56
C LEU A 213 7.75 4.98 3.03
N CYS A 214 8.44 4.19 3.86
CA CYS A 214 8.73 4.52 5.25
C CYS A 214 9.49 5.85 5.38
N SER A 215 10.52 6.05 4.54
CA SER A 215 11.29 7.30 4.51
C SER A 215 10.43 8.49 4.08
N LEU A 216 9.52 8.32 3.12
CA LEU A 216 8.61 9.38 2.69
C LEU A 216 7.66 9.79 3.82
N ILE A 217 7.04 8.83 4.53
CA ILE A 217 6.18 9.13 5.70
C ILE A 217 6.96 9.96 6.70
N PHE A 218 8.16 9.51 7.10
CA PHE A 218 8.99 10.21 8.06
C PHE A 218 9.36 11.63 7.62
N LYS A 219 9.92 11.78 6.41
CA LYS A 219 10.36 13.08 5.88
C LYS A 219 9.20 14.06 5.72
N ILE A 220 8.06 13.60 5.18
CA ILE A 220 6.85 14.43 5.02
C ILE A 220 6.31 14.89 6.38
N SER A 221 6.24 14.00 7.36
CA SER A 221 5.78 14.34 8.71
C SER A 221 6.70 15.32 9.40
N ALA A 222 8.02 15.07 9.36
CA ALA A 222 9.00 15.94 9.99
C ALA A 222 8.96 17.36 9.42
N TYR A 223 8.92 17.47 8.09
CA TYR A 223 8.82 18.76 7.42
C TYR A 223 7.45 19.43 7.68
N SER A 224 6.35 18.69 7.63
CA SER A 224 5.01 19.23 7.86
C SER A 224 4.84 19.75 9.29
N GLN A 225 5.42 19.05 10.28
CA GLN A 225 5.50 19.53 11.66
C GLN A 225 6.33 20.81 11.74
N ALA A 226 7.54 20.83 11.16
CA ALA A 226 8.46 21.95 11.25
C ALA A 226 7.92 23.23 10.60
N LYS A 227 7.39 23.12 9.38
CA LYS A 227 6.95 24.29 8.58
C LYS A 227 5.54 24.72 8.91
N TYR A 228 4.65 23.78 9.22
CA TYR A 228 3.21 24.05 9.35
C TYR A 228 2.65 23.72 10.72
N GLY A 229 3.44 23.18 11.65
CA GLY A 229 2.99 22.84 13.00
C GLY A 229 1.87 21.81 13.01
N ILE A 230 1.86 20.88 12.05
CA ILE A 230 0.86 19.79 12.00
C ILE A 230 1.33 18.67 12.92
N PRO A 231 0.53 18.26 13.92
CA PRO A 231 0.89 17.23 14.88
C PRO A 231 0.91 15.83 14.25
N PHE A 232 1.98 15.09 14.49
CA PHE A 232 2.09 13.67 14.16
C PHE A 232 2.34 12.83 15.42
N GLU A 233 1.60 11.74 15.55
CA GLU A 233 1.79 10.74 16.59
C GLU A 233 2.80 9.69 16.11
N TRP A 234 3.96 9.68 16.77
CA TRP A 234 5.08 8.77 16.49
C TRP A 234 5.33 7.78 17.63
N ILE A 235 4.62 7.94 18.74
CA ILE A 235 4.65 7.09 19.93
C ILE A 235 3.19 6.99 20.39
N ASP A 236 2.72 5.79 20.74
CA ASP A 236 1.34 5.57 21.17
C ASP A 236 0.90 6.59 22.25
N GLY A 237 -0.12 7.37 21.93
CA GLY A 237 -0.71 8.37 22.81
C GLY A 237 0.12 9.66 22.99
N THR A 238 1.22 9.87 22.26
CA THR A 238 2.04 11.09 22.37
C THR A 238 2.45 11.69 21.04
N ASN A 239 2.24 13.00 20.91
CA ASN A 239 2.70 13.79 19.76
C ASN A 239 4.21 14.02 19.86
N PHE A 240 4.96 13.62 18.84
CA PHE A 240 6.39 13.88 18.80
C PHE A 240 6.65 15.23 18.12
N THR A 241 7.37 16.12 18.79
CA THR A 241 7.71 17.44 18.21
C THR A 241 9.13 17.39 17.64
N PHE A 242 9.23 17.46 16.31
CA PHE A 242 10.52 17.69 15.65
C PHE A 242 10.98 19.12 15.96
N ARG A 243 12.06 19.26 16.74
CA ARG A 243 12.74 20.54 16.93
C ARG A 243 13.91 20.58 15.95
N PHE A 244 13.75 21.29 14.84
CA PHE A 244 14.87 21.63 13.97
C PHE A 244 15.49 22.93 14.46
N SER A 245 16.78 22.88 14.81
CA SER A 245 17.52 24.07 15.18
C SER A 245 17.70 24.94 13.92
N HIS A 246 17.45 26.25 14.02
CA HIS A 246 17.63 27.18 12.89
C HIS A 246 19.09 27.27 12.40
N SER A 247 20.04 26.61 13.06
CA SER A 247 21.44 26.52 12.64
C SER A 247 21.71 25.47 11.55
N ASP A 248 20.75 24.61 11.21
CA ASP A 248 20.92 23.58 10.17
C ASP A 248 20.29 23.97 8.81
N VAL A 249 19.91 25.24 8.66
CA VAL A 249 19.30 25.79 7.43
C VAL A 249 20.06 27.04 7.00
N LEU A 250 21.33 26.88 6.63
CA LEU A 250 22.10 27.80 5.79
C LEU A 250 23.02 27.02 4.87
#